data_AF-A0A806T0H2-F1
#
_entry.id   AF-A0A806T0H2-F1
#
_cell.length_a   1.000
_cell.length_b   1.000
_cell.length_c   1.000
_cell.angle_alpha   90.00
_cell.angle_beta   90.00
_cell.angle_gamma   90.00
#
_symmetry.space_group_name_H-M   'P 1'
#
loop_
_entity.id
_entity.type
_entity.pdbx_description
1 polymer ?
#
loop_
_entity_poly.entity_id
_entity_poly.type
_entity_poly.pdbx_seq_one_letter_code
_entity_poly.pdbx_strand_id
1 'polypeptide(L)' 'MLHTIIEKNSYHDSIVLMLLTNHLKEIAVVNNVQVMMGTPANKDIFKTGGLATPELDEADLALRGKAGTQISVYN' A
#
# COMPACT_ATOMS: atom_id res chain seq x y z
N MET A 1 13.08 6.75 5.89
CA MET A 1 12.39 5.76 6.78
C MET A 1 11.12 5.32 6.07
N LEU A 2 10.77 4.03 6.14
CA LEU A 2 9.55 3.51 5.51
C LEU A 2 8.33 3.72 6.42
N HIS A 3 7.22 4.13 5.83
CA HIS A 3 5.94 4.27 6.53
C HIS A 3 4.88 3.41 5.86
N THR A 4 4.12 2.64 6.64
CA THR A 4 3.00 1.83 6.16
C THR A 4 1.70 2.25 6.83
N ILE A 5 0.66 2.49 6.03
CA ILE A 5 -0.70 2.79 6.49
C ILE A 5 -1.63 1.71 5.93
N ILE A 6 -2.49 1.15 6.78
CA ILE A 6 -3.46 0.12 6.40
C ILE A 6 -4.87 0.65 6.66
N GLU A 7 -5.61 0.87 5.58
CA GLU A 7 -6.98 1.33 5.64
C GLU A 7 -7.94 0.13 5.61
N LYS A 8 -8.35 -0.30 6.80
CA LYS A 8 -9.20 -1.49 7.00
C LYS A 8 -10.62 -1.25 6.47
N ASN A 9 -11.24 -2.32 5.97
CA ASN A 9 -12.56 -2.36 5.34
C ASN A 9 -12.72 -1.40 4.15
N SER A 10 -11.61 -1.01 3.52
CA SER A 10 -11.60 -0.14 2.34
C SER A 10 -11.28 -0.97 1.09
N TYR A 11 -12.17 -0.89 0.09
CA TYR A 11 -12.04 -1.59 -1.18
C TYR A 11 -12.16 -0.60 -2.33
N HIS A 12 -11.13 -0.56 -3.15
CA HIS A 12 -11.07 0.31 -4.33
C HIS A 12 -10.67 -0.50 -5.56
N ASP A 13 -11.13 -0.04 -6.72
CA ASP A 13 -10.64 -0.57 -7.99
C ASP A 13 -9.18 -0.15 -8.24
N SER A 14 -8.53 -0.79 -9.21
CA SER A 14 -7.13 -0.52 -9.52
C SER A 14 -6.89 0.87 -10.10
N ILE A 15 -7.87 1.51 -10.74
CA ILE A 15 -7.72 2.86 -11.32
C ILE A 15 -7.63 3.88 -10.18
N VAL A 16 -8.51 3.79 -9.19
CA VAL A 16 -8.48 4.68 -8.01
C VAL A 16 -7.13 4.58 -7.29
N LEU A 17 -6.65 3.36 -7.05
CA LEU A 17 -5.37 3.13 -6.37
C LEU A 17 -4.16 3.62 -7.19
N MET A 18 -4.21 3.47 -8.51
CA MET A 18 -3.19 3.99 -9.43
C MET A 18 -3.16 5.53 -9.39
N LEU A 19 -4.32 6.19 -9.48
CA LEU A 19 -4.40 7.65 -9.43
C LEU A 19 -3.90 8.19 -8.09
N LEU A 20 -4.28 7.55 -6.98
CA LEU A 20 -3.78 7.92 -5.64
C LEU A 20 -2.25 7.75 -5.54
N THR A 21 -1.71 6.64 -6.04
CA THR A 21 -0.25 6.42 -6.09
C THR A 21 0.44 7.52 -6.87
N ASN A 22 -0.09 7.91 -8.03
CA ASN A 22 0.49 8.97 -8.85
C ASN A 22 0.42 10.33 -8.16
N HIS A 23 -0.71 10.65 -7.52
CA HIS A 23 -0.85 11.90 -6.78
C HIS A 23 0.13 12.00 -5.61
N LEU A 24 0.32 10.91 -4.85
CA LEU A 24 1.28 10.89 -3.73
C LEU A 24 2.74 11.04 -4.19
N LYS A 25 3.07 10.60 -5.41
CA LYS A 25 4.42 10.79 -6.01
C LYS A 25 4.73 12.26 -6.33
N GLU A 26 3.73 13.14 -6.40
CA GLU A 26 3.92 14.57 -6.67
C GLU A 26 4.39 15.33 -5.41
N ILE A 27 4.31 14.71 -4.22
CA ILE A 27 4.71 15.32 -2.96
C ILE A 27 6.25 15.34 -2.88
N ALA A 28 6.83 16.54 -2.84
CA ALA A 28 8.28 16.75 -2.96
C ALA A 28 9.16 15.97 -1.96
N VAL A 29 8.63 15.58 -0.80
CA VAL A 29 9.37 14.82 0.22
C VAL A 29 9.28 13.30 0.05
N VAL A 30 8.46 12.82 -0.87
CA VAL A 30 8.23 11.39 -1.14
C VAL A 30 9.19 10.91 -2.24
N ASN A 31 10.13 10.04 -1.89
CA ASN A 31 11.06 9.45 -2.86
C ASN A 31 10.45 8.26 -3.61
N ASN A 32 9.63 7.46 -2.93
CA ASN A 32 8.86 6.39 -3.56
C ASN A 32 7.57 6.11 -2.77
N VAL A 33 6.51 5.70 -3.46
CA VAL A 33 5.22 5.34 -2.85
C VAL A 33 4.48 4.31 -3.69
N GLN A 34 3.78 3.42 -3.00
CA GLN A 34 2.91 2.41 -3.62
C GLN A 34 1.61 2.30 -2.82
N VAL A 35 0.49 2.29 -3.54
CA VAL A 35 -0.83 2.04 -2.95
C VAL A 35 -1.48 0.84 -3.63
N MET A 36 -1.84 -0.19 -2.85
CA MET A 36 -2.43 -1.43 -3.37
C MET A 36 -3.39 -2.08 -2.36
N MET A 37 -4.28 -2.93 -2.86
CA MET A 37 -5.07 -3.84 -2.01
C MET A 37 -4.15 -4.85 -1.32
N GLY A 38 -4.43 -5.21 -0.07
CA GLY A 38 -3.68 -6.21 0.71
C GLY A 38 -3.85 -7.68 0.25
N THR A 39 -3.74 -7.98 -1.04
CA THR A 39 -3.70 -9.36 -1.55
C THR A 39 -2.29 -9.95 -1.42
N PRO A 40 -2.12 -11.29 -1.33
CA PRO A 40 -0.80 -11.90 -1.32
C PRO A 40 0.10 -11.48 -2.49
N ALA A 41 -0.45 -11.42 -3.70
CA ALA A 41 0.28 -10.99 -4.89
C ALA A 41 0.79 -9.54 -4.79
N ASN A 42 -0.04 -8.63 -4.26
CA ASN A 42 0.37 -7.24 -4.08
C ASN A 42 1.42 -7.09 -2.98
N LYS A 43 1.34 -7.89 -1.90
CA LYS A 43 2.37 -7.91 -0.85
C LYS A 43 3.76 -8.23 -1.41
N ASP A 44 3.84 -9.14 -2.36
CA ASP A 44 5.11 -9.49 -2.99
C ASP A 44 5.68 -8.34 -3.83
N ILE A 45 4.82 -7.51 -4.43
CA ILE A 45 5.26 -6.28 -5.13
C ILE A 45 5.93 -5.30 -4.17
N PHE A 46 5.38 -5.10 -2.95
CA PHE A 46 6.02 -4.25 -1.94
C PHE A 46 7.39 -4.80 -1.51
N LYS A 47 7.53 -6.13 -1.36
CA LYS A 47 8.79 -6.77 -1.00
C LYS A 47 9.85 -6.57 -2.09
N THR A 48 9.49 -6.83 -3.35
CA THR A 48 10.39 -6.62 -4.49
C THR A 48 10.76 -5.16 -4.69
N GLY A 49 9.84 -4.23 -4.40
CA GLY A 49 10.06 -2.79 -4.50
C GLY A 49 10.81 -2.15 -3.34
N GLY A 50 11.21 -2.91 -2.30
CA GLY A 50 11.88 -2.37 -1.11
C GLY A 50 10.97 -1.50 -0.23
N LEU A 51 9.65 -1.67 -0.34
CA LEU A 51 8.63 -0.91 0.41
C LEU A 51 7.95 -1.75 1.49
N ALA A 52 8.39 -3.00 1.69
CA ALA A 52 7.85 -3.86 2.73
C ALA A 52 8.25 -3.39 4.13
N THR A 53 7.28 -3.38 5.04
CA THR A 53 7.48 -3.15 6.48
C THR A 53 6.81 -4.27 7.28
N PRO A 54 7.13 -4.46 8.57
CA PRO A 54 6.45 -5.48 9.39
C PRO A 54 4.93 -5.35 9.41
N GLU A 55 4.40 -4.13 9.33
CA GLU A 55 2.96 -3.84 9.31
C GLU A 55 2.27 -4.34 8.02
N LEU A 56 2.99 -4.51 6.91
CA LEU A 56 2.48 -5.07 5.64
C LEU A 56 1.79 -6.43 5.84
N ASP A 57 2.25 -7.22 6.82
CA ASP A 57 1.66 -8.53 7.08
C ASP A 57 0.26 -8.45 7.68
N GLU A 58 -0.12 -7.31 8.28
CA GLU A 58 -1.46 -7.12 8.86
C GLU A 58 -2.55 -6.85 7.81
N ALA A 59 -2.21 -6.36 6.62
CA ALA A 59 -3.17 -6.09 5.56
C ALA A 59 -3.55 -7.40 4.87
N ASP A 60 -4.77 -7.88 4.98
CA ASP A 60 -5.16 -9.15 4.34
C ASP A 60 -6.59 -9.07 3.81
N LEU A 61 -6.71 -9.07 2.48
CA LEU A 61 -8.00 -9.03 1.78
C LEU A 61 -8.92 -10.20 2.14
N ALA A 62 -8.38 -11.36 2.51
CA ALA A 62 -9.14 -12.55 2.84
C ALA A 62 -9.66 -12.55 4.28
N LEU A 63 -9.13 -11.69 5.16
CA LEU A 63 -9.50 -11.63 6.57
C LEU A 63 -10.50 -10.49 6.83
N ARG A 64 -11.66 -10.83 7.40
CA ARG A 64 -12.68 -9.85 7.82
C ARG A 64 -12.05 -8.82 8.76
N GLY A 65 -12.25 -7.53 8.48
CA GLY A 65 -11.68 -6.44 9.30
C GLY A 65 -10.22 -6.09 9.00
N LYS A 66 -9.54 -6.82 8.11
CA LYS A 66 -8.14 -6.58 7.68
C LYS A 66 -8.00 -6.35 6.19
N ALA A 67 -9.08 -6.57 5.43
CA ALA A 67 -9.15 -6.22 4.03
C ALA A 67 -9.03 -4.72 3.87
N GLY A 68 -8.00 -4.25 3.19
CA GLY A 68 -7.71 -2.84 3.18
C GLY A 68 -6.77 -2.40 2.09
N THR A 69 -6.73 -1.09 1.92
CA THR A 69 -5.78 -0.39 1.07
C THR A 69 -4.52 -0.14 1.88
N GLN A 70 -3.39 -0.54 1.33
CA GLN A 70 -2.08 -0.29 1.94
C GLN A 70 -1.35 0.80 1.20
N ILE A 71 -0.76 1.72 1.96
CA ILE A 71 0.10 2.79 1.47
C ILE A 71 1.47 2.57 2.10
N SER A 72 2.52 2.43 1.28
CA SER A 72 3.90 2.40 1.77
C SER A 72 4.71 3.53 1.15
N VAL A 73 5.36 4.35 1.98
CA VAL A 73 6.12 5.56 1.58
C VAL A 73 7.58 5.42 1.97
N TYR A 74 8.48 5.77 1.05
CA TYR A 74 9.93 5.84 1.24
C TYR A 74 10.40 7.28 1.16
N ASN A 75 11.10 7.72 2.21
CA ASN A 75 11.87 8.96 2.29
C ASN A 75 13.34 8.63 2.51
#